data_AF-A0A538TJH1-F1
#
_entry.id   AF-A0A538TJH1-F1
#
_cell.length_a   1.000
_cell.length_b   1.000
_cell.length_c   1.000
_cell.angle_alpha   90.00
_cell.angle_beta   90.00
_cell.angle_gamma   90.00
#
_symmetry.space_group_name_H-M   'P 1'
#
loop_
_entity.id
_entity.type
_entity.pdbx_description
1 polymer ?
#
loop_
_entity_poly.entity_id
_entity_poly.type
_entity_poly.pdbx_seq_one_letter_code
_entity_poly.pdbx_strand_id
1 'polypeptide(L)'
;MKMALVAARAALEEDDWVVEPSRAADQRLRTRWKPIRNFIFRRLSGNAFGRCFVNMQPLPGDSVLVTFQAGLATRRDIEHSPVKALADDSYATAARDWQRAVRELLAGRPRERKPDR
;
A
#
# COMPACT_ATOMS: atom_id res chain seq x y z
N MET A 1 -9.82 12.66 -7.39
CA MET A 1 -9.52 12.06 -6.07
C MET A 1 -10.27 10.75 -5.77
N LYS A 2 -11.61 10.69 -5.82
CA LYS A 2 -12.40 9.44 -5.53
C LYS A 2 -11.91 8.20 -6.31
N MET A 3 -11.58 8.38 -7.59
CA MET A 3 -11.03 7.33 -8.46
C MET A 3 -9.69 6.78 -8.00
N ALA A 4 -8.78 7.65 -7.53
CA ALA A 4 -7.48 7.23 -7.01
C ALA A 4 -7.64 6.34 -5.77
N LEU A 5 -8.56 6.72 -4.86
CA LEU A 5 -8.84 5.93 -3.65
C LEU A 5 -9.39 4.54 -3.99
N VAL A 6 -10.29 4.46 -4.97
CA VAL A 6 -10.83 3.17 -5.46
C VAL A 6 -9.74 2.31 -6.10
N ALA A 7 -8.90 2.89 -6.95
CA ALA A 7 -7.79 2.17 -7.59
C ALA A 7 -6.76 1.66 -6.57
N ALA A 8 -6.39 2.49 -5.61
CA ALA A 8 -5.51 2.10 -4.50
C ALA A 8 -6.08 0.98 -3.63
N ARG A 9 -7.38 1.03 -3.35
CA ARG A 9 -8.06 -0.02 -2.60
C ARG A 9 -8.05 -1.34 -3.37
N ALA A 10 -8.41 -1.30 -4.65
CA ALA A 10 -8.40 -2.47 -5.53
C ALA A 10 -7.00 -3.10 -5.61
N ALA A 11 -5.95 -2.29 -5.79
CA ALA A 11 -4.57 -2.79 -5.83
C ALA A 11 -4.11 -3.43 -4.53
N LEU A 12 -4.60 -2.97 -3.36
CA LEU A 12 -4.33 -3.63 -2.07
C LEU A 12 -5.09 -4.96 -1.97
N GLU A 13 -6.36 -4.97 -2.34
CA GLU A 13 -7.22 -6.15 -2.26
C GLU A 13 -6.76 -7.28 -3.21
N GLU A 14 -6.21 -6.92 -4.38
CA GLU A 14 -5.60 -7.88 -5.33
C GLU A 14 -4.33 -8.55 -4.78
N ASP A 15 -3.57 -7.87 -3.94
CA ASP A 15 -2.41 -8.44 -3.22
C ASP A 15 -2.82 -9.09 -1.86
N ASP A 16 -4.08 -9.54 -1.78
CA ASP A 16 -4.67 -10.21 -0.62
C ASP A 16 -4.54 -9.40 0.68
N TRP A 17 -4.56 -8.06 0.60
CA TRP A 17 -4.65 -7.22 1.79
C TRP A 17 -6.10 -6.94 2.14
N VAL A 18 -6.46 -7.20 3.39
CA VAL A 18 -7.78 -6.84 3.90
C VAL A 18 -7.75 -5.38 4.32
N VAL A 19 -8.41 -4.50 3.56
CA VAL A 19 -8.55 -3.07 3.89
C VAL A 19 -9.60 -2.90 5.00
N GLU A 20 -9.24 -2.23 6.09
CA GLU A 20 -10.19 -1.91 7.16
C GLU A 20 -11.29 -0.96 6.68
N PRO A 21 -12.48 -1.02 7.30
CA PRO A 21 -13.51 -0.02 7.07
C PRO A 21 -12.97 1.37 7.41
N SER A 22 -12.90 2.23 6.40
CA SER A 22 -12.59 3.64 6.53
C SER A 22 -13.90 4.42 6.57
N ARG A 23 -13.97 5.51 7.34
CA ARG A 23 -15.08 6.47 7.14
C ARG A 23 -14.93 7.05 5.73
N ALA A 24 -16.05 7.25 5.03
CA ALA A 24 -16.05 7.70 3.63
C ALA A 24 -15.35 9.06 3.41
N ALA A 25 -15.17 9.85 4.47
CA ALA A 25 -14.45 11.13 4.45
C ALA A 25 -12.93 10.99 4.61
N ASP A 26 -12.42 9.85 5.07
CA ASP A 26 -11.01 9.66 5.29
C ASP A 26 -10.31 9.31 3.97
N GLN A 27 -9.39 10.17 3.54
CA GLN A 27 -8.53 9.96 2.37
C GLN A 27 -7.39 8.97 2.68
N ARG A 28 -7.66 8.01 3.56
CA ARG A 28 -6.69 7.09 4.15
C ARG A 28 -7.19 5.67 4.03
N LEU A 29 -6.34 4.79 3.53
CA LEU A 29 -6.55 3.35 3.57
C LEU A 29 -5.60 2.76 4.61
N ARG A 30 -6.11 1.80 5.36
CA ARG A 30 -5.32 1.06 6.33
C ARG A 30 -5.70 -0.40 6.22
N THR A 31 -4.71 -1.29 6.06
CA THR A 31 -4.98 -2.73 5.98
C THR A 31 -5.06 -3.34 7.37
N ARG A 32 -5.54 -4.57 7.52
CA ARG A 32 -5.35 -5.36 8.74
C ARG A 32 -3.91 -5.86 8.82
N TRP A 33 -3.47 -6.25 10.02
CA TRP A 33 -2.22 -6.98 10.18
C TRP A 33 -2.29 -8.34 9.48
N LYS A 34 -1.32 -8.63 8.63
CA LYS A 34 -1.17 -9.90 7.89
C LYS A 34 0.14 -10.58 8.31
N PRO A 35 0.13 -11.89 8.64
CA PRO A 35 1.35 -12.60 9.00
C PRO A 35 2.29 -12.72 7.78
N ILE A 36 3.57 -12.42 7.97
CA ILE A 36 4.60 -12.61 6.95
C ILE A 36 5.09 -14.05 7.03
N ARG A 37 4.81 -14.85 6.00
CA ARG A 37 5.06 -16.31 6.00
C ARG A 37 6.45 -16.72 5.48
N ASN A 38 7.30 -15.78 5.04
CA ASN A 38 8.64 -16.10 4.56
C ASN A 38 9.46 -16.80 5.67
N PHE A 39 9.92 -18.02 5.40
CA PHE A 39 10.60 -18.86 6.39
C PHE A 39 11.92 -18.25 6.88
N ILE A 40 12.75 -17.75 5.96
CA ILE A 40 14.05 -17.16 6.27
C ILE A 40 13.85 -15.93 7.14
N PHE A 41 12.92 -15.05 6.75
CA PHE A 41 12.57 -13.86 7.50
C PHE A 41 12.14 -14.23 8.93
N ARG A 42 11.17 -15.14 9.07
CA ARG A 42 10.66 -15.57 10.39
C ARG A 42 11.72 -16.21 11.27
N ARG A 43 12.67 -16.95 10.71
CA ARG A 43 13.76 -17.57 11.50
C ARG A 43 14.63 -16.51 12.18
N LEU A 44 14.87 -15.41 11.47
CA LEU A 44 15.75 -14.35 11.93
C LEU A 44 15.00 -13.31 12.79
N SER A 45 13.81 -12.86 12.36
CA SER A 45 12.99 -11.86 13.05
C SER A 45 12.02 -12.41 14.11
N GLY A 46 11.85 -13.74 14.17
CA GLY A 46 10.72 -14.35 14.86
C GLY A 46 9.40 -14.16 14.10
N ASN A 47 8.27 -14.34 14.77
CA ASN A 47 6.96 -14.05 14.16
C ASN A 47 6.91 -12.59 13.71
N ALA A 48 6.45 -12.40 12.48
CA ALA A 48 6.39 -11.10 11.85
C ALA A 48 5.03 -10.83 11.23
N PHE A 49 4.59 -9.59 11.32
CA PHE A 49 3.32 -9.11 10.79
C PHE A 49 3.56 -7.82 10.01
N GLY A 50 2.95 -7.74 8.83
CA GLY A 50 2.96 -6.55 7.99
C GLY A 50 1.61 -5.86 8.02
N ARG A 51 1.62 -4.55 7.76
CA ARG A 51 0.44 -3.72 7.55
C ARG A 51 0.81 -2.57 6.62
N CYS A 52 -0.16 -2.04 5.89
CA CYS A 52 0.02 -0.92 4.99
C CYS A 52 -0.89 0.24 5.39
N PHE A 53 -0.37 1.45 5.20
CA PHE A 53 -1.07 2.71 5.36
C PHE A 53 -0.89 3.49 4.06
N VAL A 54 -1.99 3.88 3.45
CA VAL A 54 -1.98 4.71 2.24
C VAL A 54 -2.71 5.99 2.57
N ASN A 55 -2.02 7.12 2.47
CA ASN A 55 -2.62 8.44 2.58
C ASN A 55 -2.69 9.09 1.21
N MET A 56 -3.82 9.70 0.91
CA MET A 56 -4.03 10.46 -0.31
C MET A 56 -4.31 11.91 0.03
N GLN A 57 -3.73 12.80 -0.76
CA GLN A 57 -3.96 14.23 -0.62
C GLN A 57 -4.15 14.83 -2.02
N PRO A 58 -5.19 15.63 -2.25
CA PRO A 58 -5.36 16.31 -3.52
C PRO A 58 -4.24 17.33 -3.72
N LEU A 59 -3.76 17.43 -4.95
CA LEU A 59 -2.83 18.46 -5.41
C LEU A 59 -3.53 19.32 -6.48
N PRO A 60 -3.01 20.53 -6.78
CA PRO A 60 -3.49 21.33 -7.90
C PRO A 60 -3.43 20.57 -9.24
N GLY A 61 -4.28 20.95 -10.20
CA GLY A 61 -4.26 20.40 -11.55
C GLY A 61 -4.66 18.93 -11.64
N ASP A 62 -5.73 18.52 -10.94
CA ASP A 62 -6.26 17.15 -10.91
C ASP A 62 -5.27 16.07 -10.44
N SER A 63 -4.16 16.48 -9.84
CA SER A 63 -3.14 15.58 -9.32
C SER A 63 -3.50 15.09 -7.91
N VAL A 64 -2.94 13.93 -7.53
CA VAL A 64 -3.10 13.36 -6.18
C VAL A 64 -1.73 12.93 -5.68
N LEU A 65 -1.34 13.45 -4.52
CA LEU A 65 -0.21 12.92 -3.77
C LEU A 65 -0.64 11.64 -3.08
N VAL A 66 0.13 10.58 -3.28
CA VAL A 66 -0.10 9.27 -2.65
C VAL A 66 1.12 8.93 -1.82
N THR A 67 0.92 8.75 -0.52
CA THR A 67 1.95 8.30 0.41
C THR A 67 1.65 6.86 0.82
N PHE A 68 2.58 5.95 0.57
CA PHE A 68 2.52 4.57 1.03
C PHE A 68 3.49 4.39 2.19
N GLN A 69 3.02 3.81 3.29
CA GLN A 69 3.84 3.47 4.45
C GLN A 69 3.55 2.02 4.83
N ALA A 70 4.61 1.26 5.11
CA ALA A 70 4.50 -0.07 5.68
C ALA A 70 4.75 -0.03 7.18
N GLY A 71 3.97 -0.80 7.92
CA GLY A 71 4.23 -1.14 9.32
C GLY A 71 4.72 -2.57 9.41
N LEU A 72 5.83 -2.78 10.12
CA LEU A 72 6.39 -4.09 10.43
C LEU A 72 6.36 -4.28 11.95
N ALA A 73 5.76 -5.39 12.39
CA ALA A 73 5.86 -5.84 13.78
C ALA A 73 6.60 -7.18 13.80
N THR A 74 7.73 -7.23 14.48
CA THR A 74 8.55 -8.43 14.67
C THR A 74 8.66 -8.77 16.14
N ARG A 75 8.77 -10.07 16.46
CA ARG A 75 9.00 -10.50 17.85
C ARG A 75 10.39 -10.12 18.36
N ARG A 76 11.39 -10.18 17.48
CA ARG A 76 12.77 -9.77 17.79
C ARG A 76 13.00 -8.37 17.24
N ASP A 77 13.85 -7.63 17.93
CA ASP A 77 14.40 -6.41 17.38
C ASP A 77 15.27 -6.76 16.16
N ILE A 78 15.02 -6.08 15.05
CA ILE A 78 15.75 -6.27 13.80
C ILE A 78 16.54 -5.02 13.40
N GLU A 79 16.51 -3.92 14.15
CA GLU A 79 17.15 -2.64 13.77
C GLU A 79 18.65 -2.78 13.49
N HIS A 80 19.31 -3.69 14.20
CA HIS A 80 20.73 -3.98 14.03
C HIS A 80 21.01 -5.32 13.33
N SER A 81 20.00 -5.88 12.66
CA SER A 81 20.09 -7.17 11.96
C SER A 81 20.24 -6.98 10.45
N PRO A 82 20.99 -7.86 9.74
CA PRO A 82 21.03 -7.88 8.27
C PRO A 82 19.65 -8.00 7.62
N VAL A 83 18.67 -8.53 8.37
CA VAL A 83 17.28 -8.67 7.93
C VAL A 83 16.59 -7.33 7.72
N LYS A 84 17.04 -6.26 8.40
CA LYS A 84 16.45 -4.94 8.22
C LYS A 84 16.59 -4.46 6.78
N ALA A 85 17.79 -4.55 6.22
CA ALA A 85 18.05 -4.15 4.84
C ALA A 85 17.18 -4.95 3.86
N LEU A 86 17.07 -6.26 4.07
CA LEU A 86 16.20 -7.11 3.25
C LEU A 86 14.72 -6.72 3.39
N ALA A 87 14.28 -6.36 4.59
CA ALA A 87 12.92 -5.88 4.84
C ALA A 87 12.68 -4.57 4.09
N ASP A 88 13.58 -3.60 4.23
CA ASP A 88 13.51 -2.28 3.60
C ASP A 88 13.47 -2.39 2.06
N ASP A 89 14.31 -3.24 1.46
CA ASP A 89 14.32 -3.50 0.02
C ASP A 89 13.03 -4.17 -0.46
N SER A 90 12.53 -5.14 0.31
CA SER A 90 11.26 -5.80 0.01
C SER A 90 10.10 -4.81 0.09
N TYR A 91 10.13 -3.89 1.06
CA TYR A 91 9.15 -2.81 1.18
C TYR A 91 9.20 -1.84 0.02
N ALA A 92 10.40 -1.40 -0.36
CA ALA A 92 10.58 -0.50 -1.49
C ALA A 92 10.05 -1.11 -2.79
N THR A 93 10.29 -2.41 -2.99
CA THR A 93 9.78 -3.16 -4.14
C THR A 93 8.26 -3.26 -4.12
N ALA A 94 7.67 -3.71 -3.00
CA ALA A 94 6.22 -3.80 -2.86
C ALA A 94 5.52 -2.45 -3.06
N ALA A 95 6.09 -1.37 -2.53
CA ALA A 95 5.54 -0.02 -2.70
C ALA A 95 5.57 0.43 -4.17
N ARG A 96 6.66 0.14 -4.91
CA ARG A 96 6.77 0.46 -6.34
C ARG A 96 5.79 -0.35 -7.18
N ASP A 97 5.70 -1.65 -6.93
CA ASP A 97 4.78 -2.53 -7.64
C ASP A 97 3.32 -2.13 -7.41
N TRP A 98 2.97 -1.83 -6.15
CA TRP A 98 1.66 -1.29 -5.82
C TRP A 98 1.39 0.04 -6.52
N GLN A 99 2.34 0.99 -6.51
CA GLN A 99 2.19 2.26 -7.24
C GLN A 99 1.99 2.06 -8.74
N ARG A 100 2.68 1.08 -9.34
CA ARG A 100 2.50 0.72 -10.75
C ARG A 100 1.08 0.20 -11.00
N ALA A 101 0.61 -0.76 -10.21
CA ALA A 101 -0.75 -1.29 -10.33
C ALA A 101 -1.82 -0.20 -10.20
N VAL A 102 -1.67 0.73 -9.25
CA VAL A 102 -2.60 1.86 -9.11
C VAL A 102 -2.64 2.73 -10.36
N ARG A 103 -1.48 3.02 -10.96
CA ARG A 103 -1.39 3.81 -12.20
C ARG A 103 -2.03 3.08 -13.37
N GLU A 104 -1.81 1.77 -13.49
CA GLU A 104 -2.42 0.93 -14.52
C GLU A 104 -3.95 0.90 -14.39
N LEU A 105 -4.48 0.72 -13.18
CA LEU A 105 -5.93 0.78 -12.92
C LEU A 105 -6.54 2.15 -13.24
N LEU A 106 -5.79 3.23 -13.05
CA LEU A 106 -6.22 4.58 -13.41
C LEU A 106 -6.16 4.84 -14.92
N ALA A 107 -5.17 4.29 -15.62
CA ALA A 107 -5.00 4.44 -17.06
C ALA A 107 -5.95 3.54 -17.87
N GLY A 108 -6.26 2.34 -17.37
CA GLY A 108 -7.12 1.35 -18.02
C GLY A 108 -8.61 1.63 -17.93
N ARG A 109 -9.05 2.61 -17.14
CA ARG A 109 -10.45 3.08 -17.18
C ARG A 109 -10.59 4.19 -18.23
N PRO A 110 -11.57 4.11 -19.15
CA PRO A 110 -11.85 5.20 -20.06
C PRO A 110 -12.10 6.47 -19.23
N ARG A 111 -11.31 7.51 -19.50
CA ARG A 111 -11.57 8.86 -19.00
C ARG A 111 -12.97 9.21 -19.47
N GLU A 112 -13.95 9.34 -18.56
CA GLU A 112 -15.28 9.87 -18.90
C GLU A 112 -15.05 11.22 -19.56
N ARG A 113 -15.12 11.23 -20.90
CA ARG A 113 -15.07 12.44 -21.70
C ARG A 113 -16.39 13.14 -21.42
N LYS A 114 -16.37 14.20 -20.61
CA LYS A 114 -17.51 15.12 -20.51
C LYS A 114 -17.89 15.52 -21.94
N PRO A 115 -19.17 15.44 -22.34
CA PRO A 115 -19.59 16.03 -23.60
C PRO A 115 -19.39 17.54 -23.47
N ASP A 116 -18.58 18.11 -24.36
CA ASP A 116 -18.52 19.55 -24.57
C ASP A 116 -19.95 20.00 -24.96
N ARG A 117 -20.46 20.97 -24.22
CA ARG A 117 -21.73 21.65 -24.54
C ARG A 117 -21.59 22.47 -25.80
#